data_AF-A0A545BDT0-F1
#
_entry.id   AF-A0A545BDT0-F1
#
_cell.length_a   1.000
_cell.length_b   1.000
_cell.length_c   1.000
_cell.angle_alpha   90.00
_cell.angle_beta   90.00
_cell.angle_gamma   90.00
#
_symmetry.space_group_name_H-M   'P 1'
#
loop_
_entity.id
_entity.type
_entity.pdbx_description
1 polymer ?
#
loop_
_entity_poly.entity_id
_entity_poly.type
_entity_poly.pdbx_seq_one_letter_code
_entity_poly.pdbx_strand_id
1 'polypeptide(L)'
;TNAPPPPRVWVDRDPEAAARLATARPALQAKADELKLPVENLLTPDYLRRVTWRPPADISLESVAEELRSLGAREWQISFAAPILTEACLNPAPLPAKESKAKEAKAPTDAHSSGNAG
;
A
#
# COMPACT_ATOMS: atom_id res chain seq x y z
N THR A 1 6.22 2.45 18.46
CA THR A 1 6.82 2.10 17.16
C THR A 1 6.19 0.82 16.63
N ASN A 2 5.07 0.95 15.90
CA ASN A 2 4.31 -0.19 15.37
C ASN A 2 4.07 0.03 13.87
N ALA A 3 5.16 0.26 13.13
CA ALA A 3 5.11 0.41 11.69
C ALA A 3 5.22 -0.98 11.04
N PRO A 4 4.41 -1.27 10.02
CA PRO A 4 4.48 -2.56 9.32
C PRO A 4 5.86 -2.73 8.65
N PRO A 5 6.33 -3.97 8.46
CA PRO A 5 7.62 -4.23 7.85
C PRO A 5 7.68 -3.70 6.41
N PRO A 6 8.85 -3.67 5.75
CA PRO A 6 8.93 -3.29 4.34
C PRO A 6 8.04 -4.18 3.46
N PRO A 7 7.26 -3.64 2.50
CA PRO A 7 6.35 -4.44 1.66
C PRO A 7 7.00 -5.63 0.95
N ARG A 8 8.30 -5.53 0.65
CA ARG A 8 9.09 -6.59 0.01
C ARG A 8 9.12 -7.90 0.81
N VAL A 9 9.00 -7.84 2.14
CA VAL A 9 9.03 -9.04 3.00
C VAL A 9 7.65 -9.54 3.37
N TRP A 10 6.57 -8.90 2.92
CA TRP A 10 5.21 -9.27 3.32
C TRP A 10 4.83 -10.63 2.76
N VAL A 11 5.13 -10.91 1.50
CA VAL A 11 4.80 -12.21 0.87
C VAL A 11 5.37 -13.39 1.65
N ASP A 12 6.56 -13.24 2.21
CA ASP A 12 7.23 -14.30 2.97
C ASP A 12 6.78 -14.36 4.45
N ARG A 13 6.26 -13.26 4.99
CA ARG A 13 5.88 -13.13 6.41
C ARG A 13 4.40 -13.35 6.67
N ASP A 14 3.57 -12.77 5.81
CA ASP A 14 2.13 -12.82 5.83
C ASP A 14 1.62 -12.64 4.38
N PRO A 15 1.46 -13.75 3.62
CA PRO A 15 1.01 -13.70 2.24
C PRO A 15 -0.41 -13.15 2.11
N GLU A 16 -1.25 -13.30 3.15
CA GLU A 16 -2.60 -12.75 3.18
C GLU A 16 -2.54 -11.22 3.28
N ALA A 17 -1.73 -10.67 4.19
CA ALA A 17 -1.50 -9.22 4.26
C ALA A 17 -0.96 -8.65 2.94
N ALA A 18 -0.05 -9.38 2.28
CA ALA A 18 0.43 -9.00 0.96
C ALA A 18 -0.70 -9.00 -0.09
N ALA A 19 -1.58 -10.01 -0.07
CA ALA A 19 -2.74 -10.11 -0.96
C ALA A 19 -3.74 -8.96 -0.73
N ARG A 20 -4.04 -8.64 0.53
CA ARG A 20 -4.86 -7.48 0.93
C ARG A 20 -4.29 -6.18 0.37
N LEU A 21 -3.00 -5.93 0.55
CA LEU A 21 -2.34 -4.73 0.04
C LEU A 21 -2.34 -4.67 -1.51
N ALA A 22 -2.08 -5.80 -2.16
CA ALA A 22 -2.09 -5.91 -3.62
C ALA A 22 -3.48 -5.67 -4.21
N THR A 23 -4.54 -6.02 -3.48
CA THR A 23 -5.95 -5.81 -3.86
C THR A 23 -6.38 -4.36 -3.62
N ALA A 24 -6.07 -3.81 -2.44
CA ALA A 24 -6.51 -2.47 -2.04
C ALA A 24 -5.86 -1.35 -2.88
N ARG A 25 -4.57 -1.47 -3.19
CA ARG A 25 -3.79 -0.41 -3.84
C ARG A 25 -4.33 0.01 -5.21
N PRO A 26 -4.60 -0.89 -6.18
CA PRO A 26 -5.18 -0.50 -7.47
C PRO A 26 -6.60 0.06 -7.34
N ALA A 27 -7.41 -0.46 -6.41
CA ALA A 27 -8.77 0.05 -6.19
C ALA A 27 -8.77 1.49 -5.62
N LEU A 28 -7.87 1.79 -4.68
CA LEU A 28 -7.64 3.15 -4.20
C LEU A 28 -7.16 4.09 -5.30
N GLN A 29 -6.24 3.62 -6.16
CA GLN A 29 -5.77 4.41 -7.29
C GLN A 29 -6.90 4.76 -8.25
N ALA A 30 -7.70 3.77 -8.66
CA ALA A 30 -8.86 3.99 -9.51
C ALA A 30 -9.84 4.99 -8.89
N LYS A 31 -10.06 4.90 -7.57
CA LYS A 31 -10.94 5.84 -6.88
C LYS A 31 -10.37 7.27 -6.83
N ALA A 32 -9.06 7.40 -6.64
CA ALA A 32 -8.39 8.69 -6.68
C ALA A 32 -8.46 9.32 -8.08
N ASP A 33 -8.31 8.51 -9.13
CA ASP A 33 -8.44 8.93 -10.52
C ASP A 33 -9.85 9.44 -10.85
N GLU A 34 -10.90 8.75 -10.38
CA GLU A 34 -12.31 9.21 -10.47
C GLU A 34 -12.51 10.57 -9.80
N LEU A 35 -11.90 10.76 -8.62
CA LEU A 35 -11.97 11.98 -7.83
C LEU A 35 -11.03 13.08 -8.34
N LYS A 36 -10.21 12.79 -9.37
CA LYS A 36 -9.21 13.70 -9.96
C LYS A 36 -8.25 14.28 -8.92
N LEU A 37 -7.78 13.44 -8.01
CA LEU A 37 -6.81 13.82 -6.97
C LEU A 37 -5.69 12.78 -6.84
N PRO A 38 -4.52 13.17 -6.30
CA PRO A 38 -3.47 12.22 -5.97
C PRO A 38 -3.94 11.17 -4.95
N VAL A 39 -3.57 9.91 -5.12
CA VAL A 39 -4.00 8.82 -4.23
C VAL A 39 -3.57 9.04 -2.78
N GLU A 40 -2.43 9.70 -2.56
CA GLU A 40 -1.94 10.09 -1.24
C GLU A 40 -2.81 11.16 -0.55
N ASN A 41 -3.57 11.95 -1.33
CA ASN A 41 -4.57 12.87 -0.79
C ASN A 41 -5.85 12.12 -0.42
N LEU A 42 -6.16 11.01 -1.10
CA LEU A 42 -7.28 10.14 -0.75
C LEU A 42 -7.00 9.36 0.54
N LEU A 43 -5.85 8.70 0.60
CA LEU A 43 -5.44 7.92 1.74
C LEU A 43 -3.91 7.89 1.84
N THR A 44 -3.37 8.12 3.03
CA THR A 44 -1.92 8.07 3.19
C THR A 44 -1.40 6.64 2.93
N PRO A 45 -0.24 6.49 2.26
CA PRO A 45 0.37 5.16 2.07
C PRO A 45 0.71 4.45 3.39
N ASP A 46 0.86 5.19 4.51
CA ASP A 46 1.06 4.59 5.82
C ASP A 46 -0.24 3.97 6.36
N TYR A 47 -1.38 4.64 6.23
CA TYR A 47 -2.66 4.11 6.69
C TYR A 47 -3.05 2.86 5.93
N LEU A 48 -2.92 2.89 4.60
CA LEU A 48 -3.12 1.71 3.75
C LEU A 48 -2.29 0.52 4.25
N ARG A 49 -1.00 0.74 4.52
CA ARG A 49 -0.10 -0.33 4.97
C ARG A 49 -0.47 -0.84 6.37
N ARG A 50 -0.88 0.03 7.30
CA ARG A 50 -1.27 -0.41 8.65
C ARG A 50 -2.53 -1.27 8.62
N VAL A 51 -3.58 -0.79 7.96
CA VAL A 51 -4.88 -1.49 7.89
C VAL A 51 -4.73 -2.84 7.17
N THR A 52 -3.99 -2.90 6.06
CA THR A 52 -3.79 -4.17 5.33
C THR A 52 -2.83 -5.14 6.04
N TRP A 53 -1.93 -4.63 6.87
CA TRP A 53 -1.01 -5.45 7.68
C TRP A 53 -1.68 -6.03 8.92
N ARG A 54 -2.49 -5.22 9.61
CA ARG A 54 -3.25 -5.63 10.80
C ARG A 54 -4.66 -5.04 10.69
N PRO A 55 -5.56 -5.69 9.95
CA PRO A 55 -6.95 -5.26 9.93
C PRO A 55 -7.59 -5.47 11.31
N PRO A 56 -8.72 -4.79 11.59
CA PRO A 56 -9.52 -5.05 12.78
C PRO A 56 -9.90 -6.53 12.89
N ALA A 57 -10.09 -7.02 14.12
CA ALA A 57 -10.42 -8.42 14.37
C ALA A 57 -11.75 -8.84 13.73
N ASP A 58 -12.72 -7.94 13.75
CA ASP A 58 -13.96 -8.04 12.97
C ASP A 58 -13.85 -7.10 11.78
N ILE A 59 -13.86 -7.64 10.56
CA ILE A 59 -13.70 -6.85 9.33
C ILE A 59 -15.09 -6.39 8.88
N SER A 60 -15.43 -5.16 9.23
CA SER A 60 -16.66 -4.50 8.83
C SER A 60 -16.35 -3.09 8.35
N LEU A 61 -17.28 -2.48 7.62
CA LEU A 61 -17.13 -1.10 7.18
C LEU A 61 -16.90 -0.14 8.37
N GLU A 62 -17.61 -0.39 9.47
CA GLU A 62 -17.52 0.42 10.69
C GLU A 62 -16.15 0.25 11.37
N SER A 63 -15.70 -0.99 11.59
CA SER A 63 -14.41 -1.23 12.25
C SER A 63 -13.22 -0.70 11.45
N VAL A 64 -13.28 -0.81 10.12
CA VAL A 64 -12.25 -0.26 9.22
C VAL A 64 -12.30 1.28 9.22
N ALA A 65 -13.49 1.87 9.25
CA ALA A 65 -13.64 3.32 9.33
C ALA A 65 -13.13 3.87 10.67
N GLU A 66 -13.40 3.18 11.78
CA GLU A 66 -12.86 3.50 13.10
C GLU A 66 -11.34 3.43 13.15
N GLU A 67 -10.74 2.40 12.55
CA GLU A 67 -9.29 2.28 12.48
C GLU A 67 -8.67 3.41 11.64
N LEU A 68 -9.27 3.76 10.50
CA LEU A 68 -8.80 4.92 9.72
C LEU A 68 -8.93 6.24 10.49
N ARG A 69 -10.02 6.40 11.26
CA ARG A 69 -10.24 7.56 12.13
C ARG A 69 -9.21 7.63 13.25
N SER A 70 -8.88 6.49 13.86
CA SER A 70 -7.86 6.38 14.92
C SER A 70 -6.46 6.75 14.41
N LEU A 71 -6.19 6.47 13.13
CA LEU A 71 -4.96 6.86 12.45
C LEU A 71 -4.92 8.34 12.05
N GLY A 72 -6.06 9.04 12.07
CA GLY A 72 -6.19 10.47 11.76
C GLY A 72 -6.69 10.77 10.34
N ALA A 73 -7.26 9.80 9.63
CA ALA A 73 -7.94 10.07 8.36
C ALA A 73 -9.18 10.95 8.56
N ARG A 74 -9.45 11.83 7.60
CA ARG A 74 -10.62 12.72 7.62
C ARG A 74 -11.88 11.95 7.19
N GLU A 75 -13.04 12.36 7.66
CA GLU A 75 -14.32 11.67 7.32
C GLU A 75 -14.53 11.50 5.82
N TRP A 76 -14.24 12.53 5.01
CA TRP A 76 -14.38 12.40 3.55
C TRP A 76 -13.43 11.36 2.95
N GLN A 77 -12.21 11.19 3.51
CA GLN A 77 -11.26 10.15 3.09
C GLN A 77 -11.78 8.78 3.49
N ILE A 78 -12.28 8.66 4.73
CA ILE A 78 -12.84 7.43 5.29
C ILE A 78 -14.02 6.95 4.43
N SER A 79 -14.94 7.83 4.05
CA SER A 79 -16.11 7.50 3.22
C SER A 79 -15.75 6.84 1.88
N PHE A 80 -14.57 7.13 1.31
CA PHE A 80 -14.11 6.52 0.08
C PHE A 80 -13.16 5.32 0.32
N ALA A 81 -12.28 5.43 1.31
CA ALA A 81 -11.25 4.42 1.56
C ALA A 81 -11.78 3.20 2.32
N ALA A 82 -12.65 3.40 3.32
CA ALA A 82 -13.16 2.32 4.16
C ALA A 82 -13.86 1.18 3.36
N PRO A 83 -14.76 1.43 2.39
CA PRO A 83 -15.37 0.35 1.62
C PRO A 83 -14.35 -0.42 0.78
N ILE A 84 -13.36 0.27 0.20
CA ILE A 84 -12.30 -0.36 -0.59
C ILE A 84 -11.43 -1.26 0.28
N LEU A 85 -11.02 -0.77 1.45
CA LEU A 85 -10.20 -1.53 2.39
C LEU A 85 -10.96 -2.72 2.99
N THR A 86 -12.25 -2.54 3.28
CA THR A 86 -13.11 -3.63 3.79
C THR A 86 -13.18 -4.76 2.77
N GLU A 87 -13.49 -4.45 1.51
CA GLU A 87 -13.55 -5.44 0.44
C GLU A 87 -12.20 -6.13 0.23
N ALA A 88 -11.09 -5.37 0.20
CA ALA A 88 -9.76 -5.94 0.04
C ALA A 88 -9.34 -6.83 1.21
N CYS A 89 -9.88 -6.59 2.42
CA CYS A 89 -9.59 -7.41 3.60
C CYS A 89 -10.46 -8.67 3.68
N LEU A 90 -11.71 -8.60 3.20
CA LEU A 90 -12.62 -9.76 3.14
C LEU A 90 -12.32 -10.68 1.96
N ASN A 91 -12.05 -10.10 0.79
CA ASN A 91 -11.91 -10.80 -0.49
C ASN A 91 -10.58 -10.45 -1.17
N PRO A 92 -9.42 -10.76 -0.56
CA PRO A 92 -8.15 -10.51 -1.19
C PRO A 92 -7.98 -11.37 -2.45
N ALA A 93 -7.62 -10.72 -3.57
CA ALA A 93 -7.28 -11.44 -4.78
C ALA A 93 -6.00 -12.27 -4.56
N PRO A 94 -5.89 -13.48 -5.13
CA PRO A 94 -4.68 -14.28 -5.05
C PRO A 94 -3.48 -13.47 -5.57
N LEU A 95 -2.37 -13.53 -4.84
CA LEU A 95 -1.13 -12.91 -5.30
C LEU A 95 -0.73 -13.51 -6.66
N PRO A 96 -0.29 -12.69 -7.63
CA PRO A 96 0.31 -13.23 -8.84
C PRO A 96 1.49 -14.12 -8.44
N ALA A 97 1.56 -15.32 -9.02
CA ALA A 97 2.66 -16.26 -8.74
C ALA A 97 4.00 -15.55 -8.95
N LYS A 98 4.88 -15.61 -7.94
CA LYS A 98 6.21 -14.95 -7.94
C LYS A 98 6.96 -15.22 -9.25
N GLU A 99 7.08 -14.22 -10.11
CA GLU A 99 8.34 -14.03 -10.83
C GLU A 99 9.28 -13.27 -9.88
N SER A 100 10.26 -14.00 -9.35
CA SER A 100 11.31 -13.49 -8.48
C SER A 100 12.11 -12.38 -9.16
N LYS A 101 11.71 -11.11 -9.02
CA LYS A 101 12.57 -9.99 -9.43
C LYS A 101 13.61 -9.68 -8.35
N ALA A 102 14.55 -10.60 -8.20
CA ALA A 102 15.88 -10.37 -7.66
C ALA A 102 16.86 -10.08 -8.80
N LYS A 103 16.66 -8.98 -9.53
CA LYS A 103 17.68 -8.28 -10.34
C LYS A 103 17.02 -7.07 -11.01
N GLU A 104 17.38 -5.88 -10.55
CA GLU A 104 17.73 -4.70 -11.37
C GLU A 104 17.78 -3.47 -10.45
N ALA A 105 18.73 -3.46 -9.52
CA ALA A 105 19.19 -2.25 -8.86
C ALA A 105 20.71 -2.30 -8.86
N LYS A 106 21.28 -2.23 -10.07
CA LYS A 106 22.67 -1.82 -10.27
C LYS A 106 22.70 -0.98 -11.53
N ALA A 107 22.49 0.32 -11.36
CA ALA A 107 23.02 1.30 -12.30
C ALA A 107 24.49 1.49 -11.94
N PRO A 108 25.45 1.12 -12.80
CA PRO A 108 26.71 1.83 -12.85
C PRO A 108 26.53 2.98 -13.84
N THR A 109 26.24 4.18 -13.34
CA THR A 109 26.54 5.40 -14.10
C THR A 109 28.03 5.69 -13.90
N ASP A 110 28.87 4.90 -14.54
CA ASP A 110 30.27 5.26 -14.78
C ASP A 110 30.31 6.06 -16.08
N ALA A 111 30.36 7.39 -15.95
CA ALA A 111 30.93 8.25 -16.97
C ALA A 111 31.88 9.21 -16.27
N HIS A 112 33.12 8.74 -16.15
CA HIS A 112 34.31 9.54 -15.87
C HIS A 112 34.30 10.82 -16.71
N SER A 113 34.28 11.98 -16.05
CA SER A 113 34.96 13.18 -16.55
C SER A 113 36.15 13.44 -15.63
N SER A 114 37.27 12.78 -15.93
CA SER A 114 38.58 13.24 -15.47
C SER A 114 38.93 14.52 -16.21
N GLY A 115 39.42 15.50 -15.45
CA GLY A 115 39.90 16.76 -15.98
C GLY A 115 41.36 16.76 -16.41
N ASN A 116 41.75 17.93 -16.90
CA ASN A 116 43.02 18.63 -16.68
C ASN A 116 44.28 18.25 -17.48
N ALA A 117 44.90 19.33 -17.97
CA ALA A 117 46.32 19.58 -18.24
C ALA A 117 47.00 18.92 -19.45
N GLY A 118 47.46 19.79 -20.36
CA GLY A 118 48.37 19.53 -21.47
C GLY A 118 48.47 20.75 -22.36
#